data_AF-A0A0Q4N7H6-F1
#
_entry.id   AF-A0A0Q4N7H6-F1
#
_cell.length_a   1.000
_cell.length_b   1.000
_cell.length_c   1.000
_cell.angle_alpha   90.00
_cell.angle_beta   90.00
_cell.angle_gamma   90.00
#
_symmetry.space_group_name_H-M   'P 1'
#
loop_
_entity.id
_entity.type
_entity.pdbx_description
1 polymer ?
#
loop_
_entity_poly.entity_id
_entity_poly.type
_entity_poly.pdbx_seq_one_letter_code
_entity_poly.pdbx_strand_id
1 'polypeptide(L)'
;MNTLTYIDPMYSSKASISFGQFMLSVNIEGLKAVNFVEPKLPELLPHASAEAIATMLSMSNAEQWMIELNFEQTLSRMAEAFRMKDFPAIAEQVEGLRVTHPDTELRPYWAKVIRPGILDKAAELGLDTSSEDFNAVLTWAHPANTSRRLHPRAIRFISHGFPDLLSQFRSGRSSLIKSA
;
A
#
# COMPACT_ATOMS: atom_id res chain seq x y z
N MET A 1 -24.96 -12.17 -11.35
CA MET A 1 -23.75 -11.52 -10.80
C MET A 1 -22.73 -11.51 -11.91
N ASN A 2 -22.25 -10.34 -12.34
CA ASN A 2 -21.24 -10.27 -13.40
C ASN A 2 -19.87 -10.39 -12.74
N THR A 3 -19.06 -11.35 -13.18
CA THR A 3 -17.68 -11.52 -12.70
C THR A 3 -16.72 -11.32 -13.85
N LEU A 4 -15.79 -10.39 -13.68
CA LEU A 4 -14.68 -10.18 -14.63
C LEU A 4 -13.40 -10.73 -14.03
N THR A 5 -12.54 -11.30 -14.89
CA THR A 5 -11.29 -11.93 -14.48
C THR A 5 -10.11 -11.28 -15.18
N TYR A 6 -9.08 -10.97 -14.40
CA TYR A 6 -7.77 -10.54 -14.86
C TYR A 6 -6.74 -11.61 -14.48
N ILE A 7 -5.82 -11.93 -15.39
CA ILE A 7 -4.69 -12.80 -15.11
C ILE A 7 -3.45 -11.91 -15.07
N ASP A 8 -2.79 -11.88 -13.92
CA ASP A 8 -1.54 -11.15 -13.75
C ASP A 8 -0.38 -11.99 -14.33
N PRO A 9 0.27 -11.57 -15.43
CA PRO A 9 1.32 -12.37 -16.06
C PRO A 9 2.65 -12.39 -15.30
N MET A 10 2.87 -11.49 -14.34
CA MET A 10 4.13 -11.41 -13.58
C MET A 10 4.11 -12.32 -12.36
N TYR A 11 2.95 -12.42 -11.71
CA TYR A 11 2.75 -13.27 -10.54
C TYR A 11 2.04 -14.59 -10.86
N SER A 12 1.66 -14.80 -12.13
CA SER A 12 0.81 -15.90 -12.58
C SER A 12 -0.43 -16.07 -11.69
N SER A 13 -0.98 -14.97 -11.20
CA SER A 13 -2.06 -14.96 -10.22
C SER A 13 -3.35 -14.47 -10.86
N LYS A 14 -4.46 -15.14 -10.56
CA LYS A 14 -5.79 -14.70 -10.99
C LYS A 14 -6.35 -13.65 -10.05
N ALA A 15 -6.92 -12.58 -10.61
CA ALA A 15 -7.76 -11.65 -9.88
C ALA A 15 -9.16 -11.60 -10.52
N SER A 16 -10.20 -11.38 -9.73
CA SER A 16 -11.55 -11.19 -10.22
C SER A 16 -12.32 -10.12 -9.48
N ILE A 17 -13.25 -9.49 -10.18
CA ILE A 17 -14.20 -8.53 -9.63
C ILE A 17 -15.60 -9.05 -9.89
N SER A 18 -16.38 -9.24 -8.82
CA SER A 18 -17.77 -9.62 -8.89
C SER A 18 -18.65 -8.42 -8.54
N PHE A 19 -19.54 -8.06 -9.46
CA PHE A 19 -20.48 -6.96 -9.32
C PHE A 19 -21.83 -7.50 -8.82
N GLY A 20 -22.15 -7.21 -7.56
CA GLY A 20 -23.44 -7.43 -6.92
C GLY A 20 -24.26 -6.14 -6.85
N GLN A 21 -25.55 -6.27 -6.47
CA GLN A 21 -26.50 -5.16 -6.44
C GLN A 21 -26.12 -4.04 -5.46
N PHE A 22 -25.39 -4.36 -4.39
CA PHE A 22 -24.94 -3.39 -3.37
C PHE A 22 -23.47 -3.59 -2.99
N MET A 23 -22.77 -4.46 -3.73
CA MET A 23 -21.47 -4.95 -3.33
C MET A 23 -20.57 -5.15 -4.53
N LEU A 24 -19.30 -4.78 -4.39
CA LEU A 24 -18.23 -5.19 -5.29
C LEU A 24 -17.26 -6.06 -4.50
N SER A 25 -17.05 -7.29 -4.98
CA SER A 25 -16.13 -8.24 -4.36
C SER A 25 -14.88 -8.36 -5.22
N VAL A 26 -13.71 -8.12 -4.63
CA VAL A 26 -12.41 -8.30 -5.28
C VAL A 26 -11.73 -9.52 -4.68
N ASN A 27 -11.38 -10.45 -5.55
CA ASN A 27 -10.60 -11.62 -5.17
C ASN A 27 -9.26 -11.58 -5.91
N ILE A 28 -8.16 -11.68 -5.18
CA ILE A 28 -6.81 -11.82 -5.74
C ILE A 28 -6.25 -13.10 -5.16
N GLU A 29 -5.82 -14.02 -6.02
CA GLU A 29 -5.28 -15.31 -5.62
C GLU A 29 -4.12 -15.16 -4.64
N GLY A 30 -4.21 -15.87 -3.51
CA GLY A 30 -3.25 -15.80 -2.41
C GLY A 30 -3.45 -14.62 -1.45
N LEU A 31 -4.50 -13.80 -1.63
CA LEU A 31 -4.88 -12.73 -0.71
C LEU A 31 -6.29 -12.92 -0.17
N LYS A 32 -6.57 -12.24 0.95
CA LYS A 32 -7.93 -12.18 1.49
C LYS A 32 -8.84 -11.46 0.48
N ALA A 33 -9.97 -12.10 0.16
CA ALA A 33 -11.01 -11.48 -0.64
C ALA A 33 -11.63 -10.31 0.11
N VAL A 34 -11.95 -9.24 -0.61
CA VAL A 34 -12.46 -8.01 -0.01
C VAL A 34 -13.76 -7.58 -0.64
N ASN A 35 -14.68 -7.13 0.19
CA ASN A 35 -16.01 -6.72 -0.20
C ASN A 35 -16.23 -5.25 0.13
N PHE A 36 -16.69 -4.52 -0.87
CA PHE A 36 -17.09 -3.13 -0.73
C PHE A 36 -18.58 -3.06 -0.74
N VAL A 37 -19.14 -2.49 0.31
CA VAL A 37 -20.58 -2.31 0.44
C VAL A 37 -20.85 -0.82 0.33
N GLU A 38 -21.45 -0.40 -0.78
CA GLU A 38 -21.89 0.97 -0.97
C GLU A 38 -23.35 0.95 -1.44
N PRO A 39 -24.28 1.56 -0.69
CA PRO A 39 -25.63 1.76 -1.19
C PRO A 39 -25.56 2.61 -2.46
N LYS A 40 -26.09 2.09 -3.58
CA LYS A 40 -26.07 2.69 -4.93
C LYS A 40 -24.78 2.46 -5.75
N LEU A 41 -23.96 1.49 -5.38
CA LEU A 41 -22.81 1.11 -6.21
C LEU A 41 -23.14 0.90 -7.70
N PRO A 42 -24.25 0.25 -8.10
CA PRO A 42 -24.61 0.11 -9.51
C PRO A 42 -24.89 1.44 -10.22
N GLU A 43 -25.39 2.46 -9.51
CA GLU A 43 -25.64 3.80 -10.05
C GLU A 43 -24.32 4.58 -10.17
N LEU A 44 -23.37 4.33 -9.27
CA LEU A 44 -22.07 5.01 -9.25
C LEU A 44 -21.09 4.44 -10.28
N LEU A 45 -21.10 3.13 -10.53
CA LEU A 45 -20.11 2.45 -11.38
C LEU A 45 -20.03 2.98 -12.83
N PRO A 46 -21.14 3.33 -13.50
CA PRO A 46 -21.12 3.91 -14.84
C PRO A 46 -20.58 5.34 -14.89
N HIS A 47 -20.67 6.08 -13.78
CA HIS A 47 -20.40 7.52 -13.74
C HIS A 47 -19.10 7.90 -13.00
N ALA A 48 -18.64 7.06 -12.08
CA ALA A 48 -17.37 7.27 -11.38
C ALA A 48 -16.19 7.09 -12.35
N SER A 49 -15.01 7.63 -12.06
CA SER A 49 -13.80 7.27 -12.82
C SER A 49 -13.22 5.93 -12.32
N ALA A 50 -12.25 5.36 -13.04
CA ALA A 50 -11.59 4.14 -12.55
C ALA A 50 -10.77 4.42 -11.29
N GLU A 51 -10.17 5.59 -11.25
CA GLU A 51 -9.41 6.14 -10.14
C GLU A 51 -10.32 6.37 -8.93
N ALA A 52 -11.50 6.97 -9.11
CA ALA A 52 -12.43 7.20 -8.00
C ALA A 52 -12.88 5.87 -7.35
N ILE A 53 -13.19 4.86 -8.17
CA ILE A 53 -13.52 3.53 -7.63
C ILE A 53 -12.28 2.93 -6.99
N ALA A 54 -11.11 2.94 -7.63
CA ALA A 54 -9.87 2.43 -7.05
C ALA A 54 -9.52 3.11 -5.72
N THR A 55 -9.80 4.41 -5.55
CA THR A 55 -9.60 5.13 -4.30
C THR A 55 -10.59 4.68 -3.24
N MET A 56 -11.89 4.62 -3.55
CA MET A 56 -12.90 4.04 -2.64
C MET A 56 -12.52 2.61 -2.25
N LEU A 57 -11.97 1.86 -3.21
CA LEU A 57 -11.48 0.53 -2.97
C LEU A 57 -10.29 0.55 -2.00
N SER A 58 -9.32 1.40 -2.24
CA SER A 58 -8.09 1.47 -1.46
C SER A 58 -8.31 1.87 0.01
N MET A 59 -9.34 2.67 0.33
CA MET A 59 -9.59 3.13 1.71
C MET A 59 -10.11 2.04 2.64
N SER A 60 -11.05 1.20 2.19
CA SER A 60 -11.52 0.06 2.98
C SER A 60 -10.58 -1.17 2.86
N ASN A 61 -9.64 -1.17 1.91
CA ASN A 61 -8.81 -2.35 1.57
C ASN A 61 -7.32 -2.23 1.80
N ALA A 62 -6.80 -1.04 2.09
CA ALA A 62 -5.39 -0.92 2.41
C ALA A 62 -5.01 -1.93 3.50
N GLU A 63 -5.85 -2.04 4.54
CA GLU A 63 -5.61 -2.91 5.70
C GLU A 63 -5.63 -4.42 5.38
N GLN A 64 -6.58 -4.91 4.58
CA GLN A 64 -6.75 -6.36 4.34
C GLN A 64 -5.68 -6.95 3.42
N TRP A 65 -5.03 -6.11 2.64
CA TRP A 65 -3.91 -6.47 1.78
C TRP A 65 -2.57 -5.99 2.33
N MET A 66 -2.54 -5.44 3.55
CA MET A 66 -1.27 -5.15 4.20
C MET A 66 -0.54 -6.44 4.54
N ILE A 67 0.74 -6.46 4.23
CA ILE A 67 1.69 -7.42 4.80
C ILE A 67 2.57 -6.72 5.82
N GLU A 68 2.94 -7.47 6.86
CA GLU A 68 3.98 -7.05 7.78
C GLU A 68 5.34 -7.23 7.13
N LEU A 69 6.18 -6.23 7.31
CA LEU A 69 7.53 -6.20 6.80
C LEU A 69 8.49 -6.70 7.87
N ASN A 70 9.52 -7.38 7.42
CA ASN A 70 10.63 -7.70 8.31
C ASN A 70 11.40 -6.41 8.67
N PHE A 71 12.37 -6.56 9.57
CA PHE A 71 13.12 -5.42 10.08
C PHE A 71 13.81 -4.62 8.98
N GLU A 72 14.56 -5.29 8.10
CA GLU A 72 15.32 -4.66 7.01
C GLU A 72 14.41 -3.93 6.02
N GLN A 73 13.29 -4.57 5.64
CA GLN A 73 12.28 -3.97 4.78
C GLN A 73 11.63 -2.74 5.43
N THR A 74 11.44 -2.77 6.75
CA THR A 74 10.92 -1.63 7.49
C THR A 74 11.94 -0.48 7.47
N LEU A 75 13.22 -0.74 7.79
CA LEU A 75 14.28 0.27 7.70
C LEU A 75 14.40 0.89 6.30
N SER A 76 14.35 0.07 5.25
CA SER A 76 14.42 0.56 3.88
C SER A 76 13.28 1.54 3.56
N ARG A 77 12.06 1.26 4.03
CA ARG A 77 10.92 2.20 3.89
C ARG A 77 11.07 3.45 4.74
N MET A 78 11.68 3.34 5.92
CA MET A 78 11.97 4.51 6.76
C MET A 78 12.97 5.43 6.06
N ALA A 79 14.03 4.88 5.47
CA ALA A 79 14.98 5.64 4.67
C ALA A 79 14.33 6.26 3.43
N GLU A 80 13.41 5.54 2.77
CA GLU A 80 12.62 6.08 1.66
C GLU A 80 11.81 7.33 2.08
N ALA A 81 11.21 7.34 3.28
CA ALA A 81 10.49 8.51 3.80
C ALA A 81 11.39 9.76 3.91
N PHE A 82 12.64 9.59 4.35
CA PHE A 82 13.63 10.67 4.40
C PHE A 82 14.10 11.08 2.99
N ARG A 83 14.30 10.12 2.09
CA ARG A 83 14.71 10.38 0.71
C ARG A 83 13.66 11.17 -0.07
N MET A 84 12.37 10.88 0.13
CA MET A 84 11.25 11.60 -0.49
C MET A 84 11.07 13.04 0.03
N LYS A 85 11.76 13.38 1.12
CA LYS A 85 11.70 14.69 1.77
C LYS A 85 13.04 15.41 1.75
N ASP A 86 13.90 15.03 0.81
CA ASP A 86 15.22 15.64 0.57
C ASP A 86 16.18 15.58 1.78
N PHE A 87 16.10 14.51 2.57
CA PHE A 87 17.04 14.19 3.64
C PHE A 87 17.90 12.94 3.32
N PRO A 88 18.69 12.93 2.22
CA PRO A 88 19.40 11.73 1.77
C PRO A 88 20.46 11.23 2.76
N ALA A 89 21.18 12.12 3.45
CA ALA A 89 22.18 11.74 4.44
C ALA A 89 21.57 11.05 5.67
N ILE A 90 20.34 11.42 6.05
CA ILE A 90 19.60 10.74 7.12
C ILE A 90 19.10 9.38 6.61
N ALA A 91 18.62 9.31 5.36
CA ALA A 91 18.21 8.06 4.72
C ALA A 91 19.34 7.02 4.69
N GLU A 92 20.54 7.43 4.29
CA GLU A 92 21.74 6.58 4.26
C GLU A 92 22.10 6.07 5.66
N GLN A 93 22.00 6.91 6.68
CA GLN A 93 22.25 6.48 8.05
C GLN A 93 21.24 5.43 8.51
N VAL A 94 19.94 5.62 8.21
CA VAL A 94 18.89 4.66 8.57
C VAL A 94 19.08 3.33 7.85
N GLU A 95 19.46 3.34 6.56
CA GLU A 95 19.82 2.13 5.79
C GLU A 95 21.09 1.45 6.31
N GLY A 96 22.04 2.23 6.85
CA GLY A 96 23.28 1.73 7.44
C GLY A 96 23.11 1.04 8.80
N LEU A 97 21.94 1.18 9.44
CA LEU A 97 21.66 0.52 10.71
C LEU A 97 21.49 -0.99 10.51
N ARG A 98 22.54 -1.75 10.84
CA ARG A 98 22.45 -3.22 10.89
C ARG A 98 21.90 -3.68 12.22
N VAL A 99 21.01 -4.67 12.17
CA VAL A 99 20.57 -5.38 13.36
C VAL A 99 21.64 -6.38 13.77
N THR A 100 22.24 -6.13 14.93
CA THR A 100 23.13 -7.10 15.59
C THR A 100 22.38 -8.16 16.39
N HIS A 101 21.07 -7.98 16.62
CA HIS A 101 20.27 -8.83 17.50
C HIS A 101 18.96 -9.30 16.85
N PRO A 102 18.82 -10.61 16.52
CA PRO A 102 17.70 -11.14 15.74
C PRO A 102 16.32 -10.98 16.41
N ASP A 103 16.26 -10.77 17.73
CA ASP A 103 15.00 -10.67 18.50
C ASP A 103 14.59 -9.22 18.81
N THR A 104 15.21 -8.23 18.18
CA THR A 104 14.94 -6.83 18.51
C THR A 104 13.61 -6.37 17.92
N GLU A 105 12.66 -6.03 18.79
CA GLU A 105 11.45 -5.33 18.37
C GLU A 105 11.77 -3.91 17.84
N LEU A 106 11.20 -3.58 16.69
CA LEU A 106 11.51 -2.35 15.95
C LEU A 106 11.05 -1.08 16.69
N ARG A 107 9.99 -1.15 17.48
CA ARG A 107 9.46 0.00 18.24
C ARG A 107 10.38 0.43 19.39
N PRO A 108 10.81 -0.46 20.31
CA PRO A 108 11.84 -0.13 21.29
C PRO A 108 13.15 0.34 20.65
N TYR A 109 13.56 -0.29 19.54
CA TYR A 109 14.79 0.06 18.84
C TYR A 109 14.72 1.44 18.19
N TRP A 110 13.56 1.82 17.64
CA TRP A 110 13.31 3.18 17.15
C TRP A 110 13.56 4.22 18.22
N ALA A 111 12.97 4.07 19.41
CA ALA A 111 13.08 5.04 20.48
C ALA A 111 14.51 5.15 21.05
N LYS A 112 15.23 4.02 21.12
CA LYS A 112 16.55 3.94 21.77
C LYS A 112 17.72 4.22 20.84
N VAL A 113 17.59 3.91 19.55
CA VAL A 113 18.73 3.91 18.61
C VAL A 113 18.42 4.73 17.36
N ILE A 114 17.36 4.38 16.62
CA ILE A 114 17.11 5.00 15.31
C ILE A 114 16.82 6.50 15.46
N ARG A 115 15.85 6.87 16.30
CA ARG A 115 15.43 8.27 16.46
C ARG A 115 16.56 9.15 17.03
N PRO A 116 17.27 8.76 18.11
CA PRO A 116 18.43 9.52 18.56
C PRO A 116 19.48 9.70 17.46
N GLY A 117 19.83 8.63 16.74
CA GLY A 117 20.79 8.73 15.65
C GLY A 117 20.36 9.68 14.53
N ILE A 118 19.06 9.67 14.17
CA ILE A 118 18.51 10.63 13.20
C ILE A 118 18.65 12.07 13.71
N LEU A 119 18.36 12.32 15.00
CA LEU A 119 18.46 13.65 15.59
C LEU A 119 19.91 14.14 15.67
N ASP A 120 20.84 13.25 16.04
CA ASP A 120 22.28 13.56 16.05
C ASP A 120 22.73 13.95 14.64
N LYS A 121 22.31 13.19 13.63
CA LYS A 121 22.64 13.49 12.23
C LYS A 121 22.03 14.78 11.74
N ALA A 122 20.78 15.04 12.11
CA ALA A 122 20.10 16.27 11.77
C ALA A 122 20.82 17.48 12.40
N ALA A 123 21.28 17.36 13.65
CA ALA A 123 22.07 18.38 14.32
C ALA A 123 23.44 18.60 13.63
N GLU A 124 24.15 17.54 13.25
CA GLU A 124 25.39 17.64 12.46
C GLU A 124 25.20 18.39 11.13
N LEU A 125 24.05 18.19 10.49
CA LEU A 125 23.69 18.82 9.22
C LEU A 125 23.10 20.23 9.40
N GLY A 126 22.92 20.70 10.64
CA GLY A 126 22.32 22.00 10.93
C GLY A 126 20.82 22.09 10.59
N LEU A 127 20.11 20.96 10.57
CA LEU A 127 18.68 20.91 10.27
C LEU A 127 17.84 21.35 11.48
N ASP A 128 16.77 22.10 11.22
CA ASP A 128 15.80 22.47 12.24
C ASP A 128 14.88 21.28 12.58
N THR A 129 15.26 20.55 13.62
CA THR A 129 14.49 19.42 14.15
C THR A 129 13.16 19.82 14.82
N SER A 130 12.94 21.12 15.06
CA SER A 130 11.67 21.63 15.58
C SER A 130 10.66 21.98 14.50
N SER A 131 11.09 22.02 13.22
CA SER A 131 10.21 22.33 12.10
C SER A 131 9.07 21.31 11.93
N GLU A 132 7.92 21.78 11.45
CA GLU A 132 6.77 20.91 11.17
C GLU A 132 7.11 19.87 10.10
N ASP A 133 7.88 20.27 9.07
CA ASP A 133 8.29 19.38 7.99
C ASP A 133 9.11 18.21 8.52
N PHE A 134 10.14 18.47 9.34
CA PHE A 134 10.98 17.42 9.91
C PHE A 134 10.18 16.48 10.83
N ASN A 135 9.29 17.04 11.64
CA ASN A 135 8.40 16.25 12.51
C ASN A 135 7.41 15.39 11.72
N ALA A 136 6.92 15.89 10.57
CA ALA A 136 6.07 15.11 9.67
C ALA A 136 6.84 13.94 9.06
N VAL A 137 8.10 14.13 8.64
CA VAL A 137 8.95 13.04 8.15
C VAL A 137 9.23 12.02 9.24
N LEU A 138 9.57 12.45 10.46
CA LEU A 138 9.78 11.56 11.61
C LEU A 138 8.54 10.72 11.91
N THR A 139 7.36 11.33 11.86
CA THR A 139 6.09 10.63 12.05
C THR A 139 5.89 9.61 10.95
N TRP A 140 6.14 9.97 9.69
CA TRP A 140 5.97 9.06 8.57
C TRP A 140 6.96 7.89 8.58
N ALA A 141 8.22 8.15 8.97
CA ALA A 141 9.27 7.17 9.13
C ALA A 141 9.10 6.30 10.39
N HIS A 142 8.12 6.55 11.26
CA HIS A 142 7.92 5.75 12.46
C HIS A 142 7.56 4.29 12.11
N PRO A 143 8.06 3.27 12.85
CA PRO A 143 7.76 1.85 12.58
C PRO A 143 6.27 1.52 12.49
N ALA A 144 5.42 2.19 13.25
CA ALA A 144 3.97 2.00 13.17
C ALA A 144 3.37 2.33 11.80
N ASN A 145 4.05 3.17 11.01
CA ASN A 145 3.62 3.64 9.69
C ASN A 145 4.41 2.96 8.55
N THR A 146 5.60 2.43 8.84
CA THR A 146 6.49 1.81 7.85
C THR A 146 6.54 0.30 7.91
N SER A 147 6.13 -0.34 9.03
CA SER A 147 6.22 -1.80 9.20
C SER A 147 5.20 -2.60 8.39
N ARG A 148 4.30 -1.92 7.68
CA ARG A 148 3.32 -2.54 6.81
C ARG A 148 3.35 -1.89 5.45
N ARG A 149 3.07 -2.68 4.42
CA ARG A 149 2.83 -2.19 3.07
C ARG A 149 1.78 -3.02 2.37
N LEU A 150 1.19 -2.46 1.34
CA LEU A 150 0.33 -3.21 0.43
C LEU A 150 1.11 -4.38 -0.19
N HIS A 151 0.47 -5.54 -0.24
CA HIS A 151 1.00 -6.70 -0.92
C HIS A 151 1.31 -6.37 -2.39
N PRO A 152 2.46 -6.78 -2.97
CA PRO A 152 2.83 -6.45 -4.34
C PRO A 152 1.77 -6.82 -5.39
N ARG A 153 1.11 -7.99 -5.23
CA ARG A 153 -0.03 -8.39 -6.08
C ARG A 153 -1.21 -7.41 -6.01
N ALA A 154 -1.51 -6.89 -4.82
CA ALA A 154 -2.57 -5.90 -4.65
C ALA A 154 -2.20 -4.58 -5.31
N ILE A 155 -0.96 -4.09 -5.15
CA ILE A 155 -0.46 -2.90 -5.84
C ILE A 155 -0.62 -3.06 -7.36
N ARG A 156 -0.13 -4.17 -7.92
CA ARG A 156 -0.17 -4.43 -9.36
C ARG A 156 -1.60 -4.53 -9.89
N PHE A 157 -2.47 -5.20 -9.15
CA PHE A 157 -3.89 -5.26 -9.48
C PHE A 157 -4.52 -3.87 -9.48
N ILE A 158 -4.31 -3.05 -8.45
CA ILE A 158 -4.87 -1.69 -8.38
C ILE A 158 -4.37 -0.83 -9.53
N SER A 159 -3.08 -0.90 -9.87
CA SER A 159 -2.47 -0.07 -10.91
C SER A 159 -2.79 -0.48 -12.34
N HIS A 160 -2.99 -1.79 -12.60
CA HIS A 160 -3.12 -2.31 -13.96
C HIS A 160 -4.39 -3.14 -14.17
N GLY A 161 -4.62 -4.15 -13.32
CA GLY A 161 -5.74 -5.08 -13.51
C GLY A 161 -7.12 -4.44 -13.29
N PHE A 162 -7.25 -3.58 -12.27
CA PHE A 162 -8.51 -2.95 -11.90
C PHE A 162 -9.02 -1.96 -12.97
N PRO A 163 -8.20 -1.01 -13.46
CA PRO A 163 -8.60 -0.13 -14.57
C PRO A 163 -9.06 -0.90 -15.81
N ASP A 164 -8.34 -1.97 -16.18
CA ASP A 164 -8.65 -2.79 -17.35
C ASP A 164 -10.00 -3.50 -17.21
N LEU A 165 -10.25 -4.16 -16.07
CA LEU A 165 -11.52 -4.87 -15.83
C LEU A 165 -12.70 -3.89 -15.78
N LEU A 166 -12.50 -2.71 -15.20
CA LEU A 166 -13.56 -1.71 -15.14
C LEU A 166 -13.87 -1.12 -16.52
N SER A 167 -12.86 -0.91 -17.37
CA SER A 167 -13.04 -0.51 -18.77
C SER A 167 -13.84 -1.56 -19.57
N GLN A 168 -13.56 -2.85 -19.36
CA GLN A 168 -14.32 -3.96 -19.94
C GLN A 168 -15.78 -3.96 -19.46
N PHE A 169 -16.01 -3.73 -18.16
CA PHE A 169 -17.35 -3.60 -17.60
C PHE A 169 -18.14 -2.46 -18.26
N ARG A 170 -17.54 -1.27 -18.37
CA ARG A 170 -18.18 -0.07 -18.94
C ARG A 170 -18.47 -0.16 -20.43
N SER A 171 -17.58 -0.79 -21.17
CA SER A 171 -17.74 -0.95 -22.62
C SER A 171 -18.78 -2.02 -23.00
N GLY A 172 -19.41 -2.68 -22.02
CA GLY A 172 -20.30 -3.81 -22.28
C GLY A 172 -19.59 -5.02 -22.89
N ARG A 173 -18.25 -4.97 -23.04
CA ARG A 173 -17.39 -6.09 -23.44
C ARG A 173 -17.17 -7.01 -22.25
N SER A 174 -18.24 -7.48 -21.63
CA SER A 174 -18.15 -8.73 -20.91
C SER A 174 -17.93 -9.81 -21.96
N SER A 175 -16.70 -10.31 -22.10
CA SER A 175 -16.55 -11.70 -22.52
C SER A 175 -17.20 -12.54 -21.42
N LEU A 176 -18.52 -12.69 -21.55
CA LEU A 176 -19.38 -13.51 -20.73
C LEU A 176 -18.84 -14.93 -20.81
N ILE A 177 -17.94 -15.29 -19.89
CA ILE A 177 -17.89 -16.67 -19.44
C ILE A 177 -19.16 -16.81 -18.59
N LYS A 178 -20.29 -17.09 -19.27
CA LYS A 178 -21.45 -17.68 -18.62
C LYS A 178 -20.98 -19.03 -18.12
N SER A 179 -20.68 -19.14 -16.84
CA SER A 179 -20.69 -20.45 -16.19
C SER A 179 -22.09 -21.01 -16.38
N ALA A 180 -22.18 -22.11 -17.13
CA ALA A 180 -23.40 -22.89 -17.29
C ALA A 180 -23.85 -23.47 -15.95
#